data_AF-A0A379KE32-F1
#
_entry.id   AF-A0A379KE32-F1
#
_cell.length_a   1.000
_cell.length_b   1.000
_cell.length_c   1.000
_cell.angle_alpha   90.00
_cell.angle_beta   90.00
_cell.angle_gamma   90.00
#
_symmetry.space_group_name_H-M   'P 1'
#
loop_
_entity.id
_entity.type
_entity.pdbx_description
1 polymer ?
#
loop_
_entity_poly.entity_id
_entity_poly.type
_entity_poly.pdbx_seq_one_letter_code
_entity_poly.pdbx_strand_id
1 'polypeptide(L)' 'MRNAIILGMLVSTGTVANDCQIVVTSNDQMQFSTKQISIPKSCTQYAITLKHISK' A
#
# COMPACT_ATOMS: atom_id res chain seq x y z
N MET A 1 22.54 29.95 31.37
CA MET A 1 23.84 29.72 30.70
C MET A 1 23.82 28.32 30.12
N ARG A 2 23.54 28.21 28.82
CA ARG A 2 24.47 27.72 27.79
C ARG A 2 24.22 26.25 27.45
N ASN A 3 23.82 26.05 26.19
CA ASN A 3 23.97 24.85 25.34
C ASN A 3 22.95 23.71 25.59
N ALA A 4 22.29 23.12 24.59
CA ALA A 4 22.48 23.20 23.15
C ALA A 4 21.18 22.86 22.41
N ILE A 5 20.92 23.62 21.35
CA ILE A 5 20.06 23.25 20.24
C ILE A 5 20.50 21.87 19.73
N ILE A 6 19.67 20.84 19.88
CA ILE A 6 19.77 19.63 19.07
C ILE A 6 18.56 19.63 18.15
N LEU A 7 18.80 20.22 16.97
CA LEU A 7 17.98 20.13 15.78
C LEU A 7 17.92 18.65 15.35
N GLY A 8 17.04 17.88 15.98
CA GLY A 8 16.78 16.49 15.64
C GLY A 8 16.09 16.42 14.27
N MET A 9 16.86 16.16 13.22
CA MET A 9 16.34 15.82 11.90
C MET A 9 15.40 14.63 12.03
N LEU A 10 14.11 14.87 11.83
CA LEU A 10 13.13 13.81 11.57
C LEU A 10 13.45 13.23 10.20
N VAL A 11 14.21 12.14 10.15
CA VAL A 11 14.32 11.30 8.95
C VAL A 11 12.95 10.66 8.76
N SER A 12 12.16 11.22 7.85
CA SER A 12 10.93 10.62 7.36
C SER A 12 11.29 9.37 6.57
N THR A 13 11.30 8.22 7.23
CA THR A 13 11.28 6.92 6.55
C THR A 13 9.96 6.84 5.78
N GLY A 14 9.97 7.29 4.52
CA GLY A 14 8.86 7.08 3.61
C GLY A 14 8.58 5.59 3.58
N THR A 15 7.42 5.19 4.11
CA THR A 15 6.93 3.83 3.94
C THR A 15 6.81 3.63 2.44
N VAL A 16 7.64 2.75 1.87
CA VAL A 16 7.45 2.24 0.52
C VAL A 16 6.19 1.39 0.56
N ALA A 17 5.03 2.04 0.45
CA ALA A 17 3.80 1.35 0.12
C ALA A 17 4.11 0.60 -1.19
N ASN A 18 3.84 -0.70 -1.20
CA ASN A 18 4.07 -1.52 -2.38
C ASN A 18 2.94 -1.21 -3.38
N ASP A 19 2.98 0.00 -3.94
CA ASP A 19 1.91 0.63 -4.72
C ASP A 19 1.69 -0.07 -6.07
N CYS A 20 2.58 -1.00 -6.45
CA CYS A 20 2.49 -1.78 -7.68
C CYS A 20 1.95 -3.20 -7.43
N GLN A 21 1.33 -3.46 -6.29
CA GLN A 21 0.64 -4.71 -6.04
C GLN A 21 -0.62 -4.56 -5.19
N ILE A 22 -1.58 -5.44 -5.41
CA ILE A 22 -2.82 -5.50 -4.63
C ILE A 22 -3.25 -6.94 -4.38
N VAL A 23 -3.86 -7.19 -3.22
CA VAL A 23 -4.60 -8.42 -2.94
C VAL A 23 -6.08 -8.13 -3.05
N VAL A 24 -6.76 -8.80 -3.98
CA VAL A 24 -8.23 -8.76 -4.12
C VAL A 24 -8.79 -10.04 -3.52
N THR A 25 -9.87 -9.95 -2.75
CA THR A 25 -10.58 -11.13 -2.27
C THR A 25 -11.92 -11.27 -2.98
N SER A 26 -12.29 -12.51 -3.34
CA SER A 26 -13.62 -12.87 -3.85
C SER A 26 -14.31 -13.84 -2.89
N ASN A 27 -15.62 -13.72 -2.73
CA ASN A 27 -16.44 -14.62 -1.90
C ASN A 27 -17.55 -15.33 -2.70
N ASP A 28 -18.25 -16.26 -2.05
CA ASP A 28 -19.30 -17.09 -2.68
C ASP A 28 -20.60 -16.32 -2.94
N GLN A 29 -20.73 -15.15 -2.32
CA GLN A 29 -21.78 -14.16 -2.61
C GLN A 29 -21.48 -13.29 -3.85
N MET A 30 -20.50 -13.68 -4.68
CA MET A 30 -20.09 -12.99 -5.90
C MET A 30 -19.65 -11.53 -5.70
N GLN A 31 -18.94 -11.25 -4.60
CA GLN A 31 -18.44 -9.91 -4.28
C GLN A 31 -16.90 -9.89 -4.25
N PHE A 32 -16.34 -8.86 -4.88
CA PHE A 32 -14.93 -8.51 -4.75
C PHE A 32 -14.72 -7.48 -3.63
N SER A 33 -13.56 -7.52 -2.96
CA SER A 33 -13.21 -6.55 -1.91
C SER A 33 -13.05 -5.11 -2.40
N THR A 34 -12.82 -4.91 -3.70
CA THR A 34 -12.73 -3.59 -4.32
C THR A 34 -13.53 -3.56 -5.62
N LYS A 35 -14.05 -2.38 -5.96
CA LYS A 35 -14.78 -2.12 -7.21
C LYS A 35 -13.92 -1.42 -8.26
N GLN A 36 -12.77 -0.89 -7.87
CA GLN A 36 -11.86 -0.14 -8.73
C GLN A 36 -10.41 -0.34 -8.27
N ILE A 37 -9.50 -0.51 -9.24
CA ILE A 37 -8.06 -0.57 -8.99
C ILE A 37 -7.43 0.60 -9.74
N SER A 38 -6.72 1.47 -9.02
CA SER A 38 -5.96 2.56 -9.61
C SER A 38 -4.49 2.15 -9.69
N ILE A 39 -3.94 2.11 -10.90
CA ILE A 39 -2.55 1.73 -11.15
C ILE A 39 -1.73 3.01 -11.35
N PRO A 40 -0.74 3.29 -10.48
CA PRO A 40 0.15 4.42 -10.67
C PRO A 40 0.95 4.30 -11.97
N LYS A 41 1.12 5.41 -12.69
CA LYS A 41 1.93 5.45 -13.93
C LYS A 41 3.40 5.13 -13.71
N SER A 42 3.88 5.19 -12.46
CA SER A 42 5.24 4.82 -12.08
C SER A 42 5.49 3.31 -12.12
N CYS A 43 4.43 2.49 -12.11
CA CYS A 43 4.56 1.04 -12.14
C CYS A 43 4.80 0.53 -13.57
N THR A 44 5.96 -0.09 -13.80
CA THR A 44 6.26 -0.77 -15.07
C THR A 44 5.61 -2.15 -15.15
N GLN A 45 5.42 -2.81 -14.01
CA GLN A 45 4.69 -4.06 -13.83
C GLN A 45 3.83 -3.92 -12.57
N TYR A 46 2.62 -4.51 -12.61
CA TYR A 46 1.67 -4.46 -11.50
C TYR A 46 1.16 -5.86 -11.19
N ALA A 47 1.26 -6.28 -9.92
CA ALA A 47 0.90 -7.63 -9.49
C ALA A 47 -0.46 -7.65 -8.78
N ILE A 48 -1.40 -8.44 -9.29
CA ILE A 48 -2.70 -8.66 -8.65
C ILE A 48 -2.73 -10.08 -8.10
N THR A 49 -2.87 -10.21 -6.78
CA THR A 49 -3.10 -11.49 -6.12
C THR A 49 -4.58 -11.65 -5.82
N LEU A 50 -5.25 -12.61 -6.44
CA LEU A 50 -6.63 -12.94 -6.11
C LEU A 50 -6.67 -14.04 -5.05
N LYS A 51 -7.39 -13.81 -3.95
CA LYS A 51 -7.68 -14.81 -2.91
C LYS A 51 -9.16 -15.11 -2.90
N HIS A 52 -9.54 -16.38 -2.99
CA HIS A 52 -10.90 -16.81 -2.70
C HIS A 52 -11.04 -17.03 -1.19
N ILE A 53 -12.13 -16.51 -0.61
CA ILE A 53 -12.49 -16.73 0.78
C ILE A 53 -13.91 -17.30 0.84
N SER A 54 -14.11 -18.39 1.60
CA SER A 54 -15.44 -18.95 1.82
C SER A 54 -16.20 -18.07 2.81
N LYS A 55 -17.14 -17.28 2.28
CA LYS A 55 -18.00 -16.37 3.04
C LYS A 55 -19.38 -16.30 2.40
#